data_AF-A0A5A8AEP1-F1
#
_entry.id   AF-A0A5A8AEP1-F1
#
_cell.length_a   1.000
_cell.length_b   1.000
_cell.length_c   1.000
_cell.angle_alpha   90.00
_cell.angle_beta   90.00
_cell.angle_gamma   90.00
#
_symmetry.space_group_name_H-M   'P 1'
#
loop_
_entity.id
_entity.type
_entity.pdbx_description
1 polymer ?
#
loop_
_entity_poly.entity_id
_entity_poly.type
_entity_poly.pdbx_seq_one_letter_code
_entity_poly.pdbx_strand_id
1 'polypeptide(L)'
;MDKDSIIITCQIITALGSLSTFGMFLFLFRKDKDKQTQINKLTSITTLLEAQNNVMKEHNNLVSQQVEIFRNTKILSGQDNKALSELRNIEEKKLKLSVRPNLWLNGAGYRGYDGELKIDLNNKGEVAYVTNFNLTSSDIILHNEHLPYELEGGQRRYIFARSKGNKHIKNAIYSIEILYKDKINTQYSITIIGEGANVTLSEPTEIE
;
A
#
# COMPACT_ATOMS: atom_id res chain seq x y z
N MET A 1 -10.03 45.74 -52.96
CA MET A 1 -10.20 45.10 -51.64
C MET A 1 -9.91 46.13 -50.59
N ASP A 2 -10.88 46.39 -49.73
CA ASP A 2 -10.79 47.41 -48.70
C ASP A 2 -9.74 47.01 -47.64
N LYS A 3 -8.94 47.97 -47.16
CA LYS A 3 -7.85 47.69 -46.20
C LYS A 3 -8.38 47.05 -44.91
N ASP A 4 -9.61 47.39 -44.53
CA ASP A 4 -10.27 46.89 -43.34
C ASP A 4 -10.67 45.41 -43.48
N SER A 5 -11.05 44.96 -44.69
CA SER A 5 -11.35 43.55 -44.94
C SER A 5 -10.12 42.66 -44.80
N ILE A 6 -8.93 43.15 -45.16
CA ILE A 6 -7.66 42.39 -45.03
C ILE A 6 -7.26 42.27 -43.56
N ILE A 7 -7.42 43.34 -42.78
CA ILE A 7 -7.09 43.36 -41.34
C ILE A 7 -7.98 42.38 -40.56
N ILE A 8 -9.28 42.38 -40.83
CA ILE A 8 -10.24 41.47 -40.18
C ILE A 8 -9.93 40.00 -40.54
N THR A 9 -9.58 39.73 -41.80
CA THR A 9 -9.24 38.37 -42.24
C THR A 9 -7.96 37.86 -41.57
N CYS A 10 -6.94 38.71 -41.45
CA CYS A 10 -5.70 38.38 -40.72
C CYS A 10 -5.96 38.13 -39.22
N GLN A 11 -6.81 38.93 -38.57
CA GLN A 11 -7.16 38.72 -37.17
C GLN A 11 -7.91 37.39 -36.94
N ILE A 12 -8.83 37.02 -37.83
CA ILE A 12 -9.56 35.74 -37.78
C ILE A 12 -8.60 34.55 -37.97
N ILE A 13 -7.66 34.64 -38.92
CA ILE A 13 -6.66 33.58 -39.15
C ILE A 13 -5.76 33.40 -37.92
N THR A 14 -5.38 34.51 -37.26
CA THR A 14 -4.53 34.47 -36.06
C THR A 14 -5.29 33.90 -34.85
N ALA A 15 -6.58 34.22 -34.71
CA ALA A 15 -7.48 33.65 -33.70
C ALA A 15 -7.75 32.15 -33.92
N LEU A 16 -7.90 31.71 -35.17
CA LEU A 16 -8.04 30.28 -35.53
C LEU A 16 -6.74 29.48 -35.35
N GLY A 17 -5.59 30.12 -35.52
CA GLY A 17 -4.29 29.51 -35.22
C GLY A 17 -4.06 29.26 -33.73
N SER A 18 -4.57 30.12 -32.85
CA SER A 18 -4.42 30.01 -31.38
C SER A 18 -5.43 29.04 -30.73
N LEU A 19 -6.72 29.15 -31.09
CA LEU A 19 -7.45 28.05 -31.71
C LEU A 19 -6.98 26.60 -31.51
N SER A 20 -6.32 26.16 -32.59
CA SER A 20 -5.82 24.81 -32.81
C SER A 20 -4.65 24.46 -31.89
N THR A 21 -3.80 25.42 -31.52
CA THR A 21 -2.71 25.18 -30.57
C THR A 21 -3.26 24.84 -29.19
N PHE A 22 -4.28 25.55 -28.70
CA PHE A 22 -4.93 25.24 -27.43
C PHE A 22 -5.60 23.86 -27.42
N GLY A 23 -6.24 23.47 -28.53
CA GLY A 23 -6.79 22.13 -28.72
C GLY A 23 -5.72 21.02 -28.68
N MET A 24 -4.57 21.26 -29.31
CA MET A 24 -3.41 20.36 -29.29
C MET A 24 -2.88 20.19 -27.86
N PHE A 25 -2.77 21.27 -27.08
CA PHE A 25 -2.37 21.20 -25.67
C PHE A 25 -3.35 20.40 -24.81
N LEU A 26 -4.66 20.63 -24.94
CA LEU A 26 -5.68 19.86 -24.21
C LEU A 26 -5.63 18.36 -24.56
N PHE A 27 -5.41 18.03 -25.84
CA PHE A 27 -5.25 16.65 -26.28
C PHE A 27 -4.00 15.99 -25.68
N LEU A 28 -2.87 16.71 -25.64
CA LEU A 28 -1.64 16.25 -25.00
C LEU A 28 -1.84 16.00 -23.50
N PHE A 29 -2.51 16.90 -22.77
CA PHE A 29 -2.80 16.72 -21.34
C PHE A 29 -3.73 15.53 -21.07
N ARG A 30 -4.70 15.24 -21.95
CA ARG A 30 -5.54 14.03 -21.82
C ARG A 30 -4.72 12.77 -22.03
N LYS A 31 -3.91 12.73 -23.09
CA LYS A 31 -3.01 11.59 -23.37
C LYS A 31 -2.02 11.34 -22.23
N ASP A 32 -1.53 12.39 -21.59
CA ASP A 32 -0.62 12.28 -20.45
C ASP A 32 -1.32 11.71 -19.21
N LYS A 33 -2.55 12.16 -18.91
CA LYS A 33 -3.39 11.57 -17.84
C LYS A 33 -3.70 10.09 -18.08
N ASP A 34 -3.99 9.71 -19.32
CA ASP A 34 -4.27 8.31 -19.67
C ASP A 34 -3.02 7.44 -19.50
N LYS A 35 -1.84 7.94 -19.91
CA LYS A 35 -0.55 7.27 -19.67
C LYS A 35 -0.25 7.12 -18.18
N GLN A 36 -0.45 8.18 -17.38
CA GLN A 36 -0.23 8.11 -15.94
C GLN A 36 -1.17 7.09 -15.28
N THR A 37 -2.42 7.00 -15.75
CA THR A 37 -3.39 6.01 -15.28
C THR A 37 -2.95 4.58 -15.63
N GLN A 38 -2.41 4.36 -16.83
CA GLN A 38 -1.87 3.06 -17.22
C GLN A 38 -0.62 2.68 -16.40
N ILE A 39 0.29 3.63 -16.18
CA ILE A 39 1.48 3.43 -15.33
C ILE A 39 1.05 3.04 -13.92
N ASN A 40 0.11 3.77 -13.30
CA ASN A 40 -0.38 3.44 -11.96
C ASN A 40 -1.00 2.04 -11.90
N LYS A 41 -1.74 1.62 -12.93
CA LYS A 41 -2.29 0.26 -13.04
C LYS A 41 -1.18 -0.79 -13.18
N LEU A 42 -0.17 -0.56 -14.02
CA LEU A 42 0.97 -1.44 -14.19
C LEU A 42 1.77 -1.58 -12.89
N THR A 43 2.07 -0.47 -12.21
CA THR A 43 2.76 -0.49 -10.91
C THR A 43 1.98 -1.28 -9.86
N SER A 44 0.65 -1.14 -9.82
CA SER A 44 -0.21 -1.94 -8.94
C SER A 44 -0.17 -3.44 -9.29
N ILE A 45 -0.15 -3.80 -10.57
CA ILE A 45 -0.05 -5.20 -11.02
C ILE A 45 1.33 -5.79 -10.68
N THR A 46 2.42 -5.05 -10.93
CA THR A 46 3.79 -5.52 -10.64
C THR A 46 4.00 -5.75 -9.15
N THR A 47 3.54 -4.82 -8.30
CA THR A 47 3.65 -4.95 -6.84
C THR A 47 2.81 -6.11 -6.29
N LEU A 48 1.65 -6.40 -6.89
CA LEU A 48 0.84 -7.58 -6.59
C LEU A 48 1.56 -8.87 -7.00
N LEU A 49 2.15 -8.91 -8.20
CA LEU A 49 2.92 -10.05 -8.71
C LEU A 49 4.14 -10.37 -7.84
N GLU A 50 4.87 -9.36 -7.36
CA GLU A 50 6.00 -9.56 -6.45
C GLU A 50 5.56 -10.16 -5.11
N ALA A 51 4.44 -9.67 -4.56
CA ALA A 51 3.87 -10.24 -3.34
C ALA A 51 3.44 -11.70 -3.55
N GLN A 52 2.77 -12.00 -4.67
CA GLN A 52 2.37 -13.36 -5.03
C GLN A 52 3.58 -14.28 -5.24
N ASN A 53 4.66 -13.79 -5.84
CA ASN A 53 5.88 -14.57 -6.08
C ASN A 53 6.57 -14.94 -4.76
N ASN A 54 6.65 -14.00 -3.80
CA ASN A 54 7.20 -14.31 -2.47
C ASN A 54 6.34 -15.34 -1.73
N VAL A 55 5.01 -15.20 -1.78
CA VAL A 55 4.08 -16.19 -1.21
C VAL A 55 4.23 -17.56 -1.89
N MET A 56 4.37 -17.61 -3.23
CA MET A 56 4.58 -18.87 -3.97
C MET A 56 5.91 -19.55 -3.60
N LYS A 57 6.98 -18.79 -3.39
CA LYS A 57 8.27 -19.36 -2.95
C LYS A 57 8.14 -20.02 -1.58
N GLU A 58 7.50 -19.35 -0.63
CA GLU A 58 7.23 -19.93 0.68
C GLU A 58 6.32 -21.16 0.58
N HIS A 59 5.28 -21.10 -0.26
CA HIS A 59 4.38 -22.23 -0.49
C HIS A 59 5.13 -23.44 -1.06
N ASN A 60 6.01 -23.25 -2.04
CA ASN A 60 6.82 -24.31 -2.63
C ASN A 60 7.78 -24.93 -1.61
N ASN A 61 8.40 -24.12 -0.75
CA ASN A 61 9.25 -24.63 0.34
C ASN A 61 8.44 -25.52 1.30
N LEU A 62 7.23 -25.09 1.69
CA LEU A 62 6.35 -25.87 2.55
C LEU A 62 5.85 -27.16 1.89
N VAL A 63 5.56 -27.14 0.59
CA VAL A 63 5.21 -28.34 -0.18
C VAL A 63 6.39 -29.30 -0.26
N SER A 64 7.60 -28.80 -0.49
CA SER A 64 8.82 -29.63 -0.49
C SER A 64 9.03 -30.32 0.87
N GLN A 65 8.86 -29.58 1.97
CA GLN A 65 8.92 -30.14 3.32
C GLN A 65 7.85 -31.22 3.55
N GLN A 66 6.61 -30.99 3.09
CA GLN A 66 5.54 -31.98 3.17
C GLN A 66 5.88 -33.27 2.39
N VAL A 67 6.45 -33.14 1.19
CA VAL A 67 6.89 -34.29 0.38
C VAL A 67 8.02 -35.07 1.05
N GLU A 68 8.99 -34.39 1.66
CA GLU A 68 10.06 -35.04 2.44
C GLU A 68 9.51 -35.79 3.65
N ILE A 69 8.59 -35.19 4.40
CA ILE A 69 7.94 -35.85 5.54
C ILE A 69 7.19 -37.10 5.06
N PHE A 70 6.38 -37.02 4.00
CA PHE A 70 5.66 -38.18 3.45
C PHE A 70 6.60 -39.28 2.95
N ARG A 71 7.73 -38.91 2.34
CA ARG A 71 8.74 -39.87 1.90
C ARG A 71 9.36 -40.58 3.09
N ASN A 72 9.67 -39.86 4.16
CA ASN A 72 10.29 -40.42 5.36
C ASN A 72 9.29 -41.23 6.21
N THR A 73 8.01 -40.84 6.29
CA THR A 73 6.98 -41.59 7.02
C THR A 73 6.52 -42.85 6.32
N LYS A 74 6.38 -42.87 4.99
CA LYS A 74 6.08 -44.11 4.25
C LYS A 74 7.18 -45.17 4.43
N ILE A 75 8.42 -44.75 4.69
CA ILE A 75 9.56 -45.64 4.94
C ILE A 75 9.61 -46.11 6.41
N LEU A 76 8.98 -45.39 7.35
CA LEU A 76 9.07 -45.62 8.79
C LEU A 76 7.68 -45.78 9.42
N SER A 77 6.98 -46.86 9.08
CA SER A 77 5.64 -47.20 9.58
C SER A 77 5.62 -47.64 11.07
N GLY A 78 6.08 -46.79 12.00
CA GLY A 78 6.11 -47.15 13.42
C GLY A 78 6.38 -46.05 14.44
N GLN A 79 6.51 -44.77 14.06
CA GLN A 79 6.72 -43.66 15.00
C GLN A 79 5.84 -42.44 14.63
N ASP A 80 4.52 -42.66 14.64
CA ASP A 80 3.54 -41.80 13.96
C ASP A 80 3.27 -40.43 14.60
N ASN A 81 3.59 -40.18 15.87
CA ASN A 81 3.15 -38.93 16.52
C ASN A 81 3.96 -37.68 16.13
N LYS A 82 5.25 -37.82 15.81
CA LYS A 82 6.11 -36.67 15.50
C LYS A 82 5.82 -36.12 14.11
N ALA A 83 5.73 -37.00 13.12
CA ALA A 83 5.47 -36.58 11.74
C ALA A 83 4.04 -36.04 11.55
N LEU A 84 3.04 -36.58 12.26
CA LEU A 84 1.68 -36.03 12.25
C LEU A 84 1.62 -34.62 12.85
N SER A 85 2.37 -34.38 13.93
CA SER A 85 2.50 -33.05 14.54
C SER A 85 3.19 -32.07 13.58
N GLU A 86 4.26 -32.49 12.91
CA GLU A 86 4.95 -31.68 11.89
C GLU A 86 4.04 -31.35 10.70
N LEU A 87 3.26 -32.32 10.20
CA LEU A 87 2.28 -32.10 9.13
C LEU A 87 1.21 -31.09 9.56
N ARG A 88 0.66 -31.24 10.76
CA ARG A 88 -0.33 -30.30 11.30
C ARG A 88 0.24 -28.89 11.42
N ASN A 89 1.48 -28.76 11.91
CA ASN A 89 2.15 -27.46 11.98
C ASN A 89 2.36 -26.82 10.60
N ILE A 90 2.63 -27.63 9.56
CA ILE A 90 2.74 -27.15 8.18
C ILE A 90 1.39 -26.69 7.65
N GLU A 91 0.33 -27.45 7.90
CA GLU A 91 -1.03 -27.07 7.47
C GLU A 91 -1.50 -25.78 8.15
N GLU A 92 -1.27 -25.63 9.45
CA GLU A 92 -1.56 -24.41 10.20
C GLU A 92 -0.77 -23.20 9.63
N LYS A 93 0.52 -23.38 9.32
CA LYS A 93 1.33 -22.34 8.65
C LYS A 93 0.81 -21.98 7.26
N LYS A 94 0.43 -22.99 6.45
CA LYS A 94 -0.15 -22.75 5.11
C LYS A 94 -1.45 -21.96 5.20
N LEU A 95 -2.31 -22.30 6.16
CA LEU A 95 -3.56 -21.58 6.40
C LEU A 95 -3.31 -20.13 6.81
N LYS A 96 -2.40 -19.89 7.77
CA LYS A 96 -2.01 -18.52 8.17
C LYS A 96 -1.47 -17.73 6.98
N LEU A 97 -0.60 -18.31 6.16
CA LEU A 97 -0.06 -17.66 4.97
C LEU A 97 -1.13 -17.36 3.91
N SER A 98 -2.12 -18.23 3.74
CA SER A 98 -3.18 -18.02 2.74
C SER A 98 -4.16 -16.92 3.11
N VAL A 99 -4.21 -16.51 4.37
CA VAL A 99 -5.07 -15.41 4.86
C VAL A 99 -4.29 -14.19 5.33
N ARG A 100 -2.95 -14.17 5.14
CA ARG A 100 -2.08 -13.14 5.69
C ARG A 100 -2.27 -11.79 4.97
N PRO A 101 -2.56 -10.70 5.71
CA PRO A 101 -2.55 -9.37 5.14
C PRO A 101 -1.13 -8.91 4.81
N ASN A 102 -1.00 -8.00 3.84
CA ASN A 102 0.31 -7.48 3.45
C ASN A 102 0.23 -5.95 3.36
N LEU A 103 0.50 -5.31 4.49
CA LEU A 103 0.49 -3.86 4.61
C LEU A 103 1.78 -3.27 4.06
N TRP A 104 1.64 -2.18 3.29
CA TRP A 104 2.78 -1.44 2.75
C TRP A 104 2.45 0.05 2.64
N LEU A 105 3.48 0.89 2.54
CA LEU A 105 3.32 2.34 2.43
C LEU A 105 3.51 2.80 0.99
N ASN A 106 2.56 3.59 0.49
CA ASN A 106 2.68 4.28 -0.79
C ASN A 106 3.17 5.73 -0.60
N GLY A 107 4.00 5.93 0.41
CA GLY A 107 4.56 7.23 0.81
C GLY A 107 3.69 8.02 1.77
N ALA A 108 4.16 9.23 2.07
CA ALA A 108 3.44 10.22 2.87
C ALA A 108 3.61 11.61 2.26
N GLY A 109 2.72 12.52 2.62
CA GLY A 109 2.78 13.91 2.20
C GLY A 109 2.24 14.82 3.29
N TYR A 110 2.58 16.11 3.24
CA TYR A 110 2.00 17.09 4.15
C TYR A 110 1.51 18.32 3.40
N ARG A 111 0.51 19.00 3.96
CA ARG A 111 0.04 20.30 3.48
C ARG A 111 0.61 21.40 4.36
N GLY A 112 1.41 22.29 3.76
CA GLY A 112 2.14 23.34 4.50
C GLY A 112 1.26 24.34 5.25
N TYR A 113 0.04 24.63 4.77
CA TYR A 113 -0.85 25.59 5.42
C TYR A 113 -1.57 25.02 6.66
N ASP A 114 -1.97 23.74 6.62
CA ASP A 114 -2.77 23.12 7.67
C ASP A 114 -1.93 22.28 8.65
N GLY A 115 -0.63 22.12 8.38
CA GLY A 115 0.26 21.28 9.19
C GLY A 115 -0.15 19.80 9.22
N GLU A 116 -0.98 19.37 8.26
CA GLU A 116 -1.54 18.02 8.21
C GLU A 116 -0.59 17.09 7.46
N LEU A 117 -0.21 16.00 8.12
CA LEU A 117 0.52 14.86 7.59
C LEU A 117 -0.47 13.79 7.17
N LYS A 118 -0.24 13.23 5.99
CA LYS A 118 -1.06 12.19 5.37
C LYS A 118 -0.16 11.03 4.96
N ILE A 119 -0.38 9.86 5.56
CA ILE A 119 0.38 8.63 5.29
C ILE A 119 -0.52 7.67 4.52
N ASP A 120 -0.05 7.12 3.40
CA ASP A 120 -0.81 6.22 2.52
C ASP A 120 -0.54 4.74 2.89
N LEU A 121 -1.42 4.16 3.71
CA LEU A 121 -1.36 2.75 4.10
C LEU A 121 -2.16 1.90 3.11
N ASN A 122 -1.51 0.93 2.50
CA ASN A 122 -2.09 0.07 1.48
C ASN A 122 -2.05 -1.38 1.94
N ASN A 123 -2.96 -2.19 1.43
CA ASN A 123 -2.93 -3.64 1.62
C ASN A 123 -2.84 -4.34 0.26
N LYS A 124 -1.85 -5.21 0.06
CA LYS A 124 -1.70 -6.03 -1.14
C LYS A 124 -1.95 -7.53 -0.89
N GLY A 125 -2.25 -7.91 0.34
CA GLY A 125 -2.57 -9.28 0.74
C GLY A 125 -4.06 -9.49 0.91
N GLU A 126 -4.42 -10.44 1.76
CA GLU A 126 -5.80 -10.65 2.18
C GLU A 126 -6.28 -9.56 3.15
N VAL A 127 -7.59 -9.52 3.43
CA VAL A 127 -8.21 -8.45 4.24
C VAL A 127 -7.50 -8.26 5.59
N ALA A 128 -7.23 -7.00 5.93
CA ALA A 128 -6.68 -6.61 7.23
C ALA A 128 -7.77 -5.91 8.06
N TYR A 129 -8.09 -6.43 9.23
CA TYR A 129 -8.92 -5.74 10.22
C TYR A 129 -8.03 -4.86 11.08
N VAL A 130 -7.85 -3.59 10.69
CA VAL A 130 -7.06 -2.63 11.45
C VAL A 130 -7.82 -2.24 12.71
N THR A 131 -7.23 -2.52 13.87
CA THR A 131 -7.90 -2.38 15.17
C THR A 131 -7.45 -1.15 15.93
N ASN A 132 -6.16 -0.80 15.87
CA ASN A 132 -5.63 0.32 16.64
C ASN A 132 -4.43 1.00 15.96
N PHE A 133 -4.23 2.27 16.29
CA PHE A 133 -3.03 3.04 15.98
C PHE A 133 -2.43 3.60 17.28
N ASN A 134 -1.28 3.09 17.71
CA ASN A 134 -0.59 3.62 18.88
C ASN A 134 0.50 4.59 18.41
N LEU A 135 0.25 5.89 18.62
CA LEU A 135 1.22 6.94 18.30
C LEU A 135 2.20 7.15 19.45
N THR A 136 3.49 7.05 19.14
CA THR A 136 4.60 7.52 19.98
C THR A 136 5.24 8.74 19.32
N SER A 137 4.84 9.94 19.75
CA SER A 137 5.43 11.20 19.29
C SER A 137 5.12 12.36 20.25
N SER A 138 6.06 13.28 20.39
CA SER A 138 5.82 14.60 21.02
C SER A 138 5.31 15.64 20.02
N ASP A 139 5.48 15.40 18.71
CA ASP A 139 5.43 16.42 17.68
C ASP A 139 4.13 16.39 16.86
N ILE A 140 3.41 15.27 16.87
CA ILE A 140 2.15 15.11 16.13
C ILE A 140 1.05 14.54 17.01
N ILE A 141 -0.19 14.66 16.54
CA ILE A 141 -1.37 13.99 17.07
C ILE A 141 -2.11 13.32 15.92
N LEU A 142 -2.60 12.09 16.13
CA LEU A 142 -3.53 11.45 15.20
C LEU A 142 -4.92 12.06 15.38
N HIS A 143 -5.70 12.14 14.29
CA HIS A 143 -7.05 12.70 14.37
C HIS A 143 -8.06 12.01 13.43
N ASN A 144 -7.72 10.84 12.88
CA ASN A 144 -8.61 10.05 12.02
C ASN A 144 -8.74 8.60 12.49
N GLU A 145 -9.02 8.44 13.78
CA GLU A 145 -9.17 7.17 14.50
C GLU A 145 -10.53 6.49 14.22
N HIS A 146 -10.98 6.47 12.96
CA HIS A 146 -12.14 5.65 12.58
C HIS A 146 -11.72 4.18 12.55
N LEU A 147 -11.54 3.61 13.73
CA LEU A 147 -11.16 2.23 13.97
C LEU A 147 -12.26 1.53 14.80
N PRO A 148 -12.46 0.21 14.63
CA PRO A 148 -11.75 -0.67 13.70
C PRO A 148 -12.10 -0.39 12.23
N TYR A 149 -11.27 -0.87 11.30
CA TYR A 149 -11.48 -0.70 9.88
C TYR A 149 -11.04 -1.91 9.07
N GLU A 150 -11.88 -2.29 8.12
CA GLU A 150 -11.62 -3.37 7.18
C GLU A 150 -10.88 -2.82 5.95
N LEU A 151 -9.62 -3.19 5.81
CA LEU A 151 -8.77 -2.82 4.68
C LEU A 151 -8.62 -4.03 3.75
N GLU A 152 -9.46 -4.11 2.72
CA GLU A 152 -9.43 -5.17 1.72
C GLU A 152 -8.14 -5.17 0.89
N GLY A 153 -7.83 -6.32 0.28
CA GLY A 153 -6.71 -6.45 -0.64
C GLY A 153 -6.86 -5.54 -1.86
N GLY A 154 -5.81 -4.79 -2.17
CA GLY A 154 -5.80 -3.78 -3.23
C GLY A 154 -6.38 -2.42 -2.82
N GLN A 155 -6.94 -2.29 -1.62
CA GLN A 155 -7.43 -1.02 -1.09
C GLN A 155 -6.35 -0.26 -0.31
N ARG A 156 -6.66 1.01 -0.05
CA ARG A 156 -5.81 1.91 0.72
C ARG A 156 -6.62 2.70 1.74
N ARG A 157 -5.94 3.09 2.81
CA ARG A 157 -6.43 3.95 3.87
C ARG A 157 -5.40 5.02 4.17
N TYR A 158 -5.85 6.24 4.42
CA TYR A 158 -4.97 7.29 4.91
C TYR A 158 -4.93 7.31 6.43
N ILE A 159 -3.75 7.54 6.98
CA ILE A 159 -3.55 7.93 8.39
C ILE A 159 -3.25 9.42 8.37
N PHE A 160 -4.01 10.20 9.14
CA PHE A 160 -3.89 11.64 9.22
C PHE A 160 -3.39 12.05 10.60
N ALA A 161 -2.38 12.91 10.59
CA ALA A 161 -1.84 13.51 11.79
C ALA A 161 -1.68 15.01 11.61
N ARG A 162 -1.66 15.76 12.71
CA ARG A 162 -1.40 17.20 12.71
C ARG A 162 -0.27 17.52 13.67
N SER A 163 0.44 18.61 13.40
CA SER A 163 1.49 19.10 14.30
C SER A 163 0.92 19.43 15.68
N LYS A 164 1.59 18.95 16.71
CA LYS A 164 1.36 19.29 18.10
C LYS A 164 2.29 20.45 18.47
N GLY A 165 1.76 21.67 18.52
CA GLY A 165 2.52 22.88 18.86
C GLY A 165 3.14 23.61 17.66
N ASN A 166 4.25 24.31 17.89
CA ASN A 166 4.87 25.23 16.92
C ASN A 166 5.88 24.56 15.97
N LYS A 167 6.19 23.28 16.16
CA LYS A 167 7.14 22.56 15.32
C LYS A 167 6.50 22.27 13.97
N HIS A 168 7.16 22.66 12.89
CA HIS A 168 6.67 22.40 11.54
C HIS A 168 6.63 20.89 11.26
N ILE A 169 5.52 20.40 10.66
CA ILE A 169 5.24 18.98 10.45
C ILE A 169 6.35 18.24 9.67
N LYS A 170 7.04 18.94 8.77
CA LYS A 170 8.20 18.43 8.01
C LYS A 170 9.32 17.86 8.90
N ASN A 171 9.51 18.42 10.09
CA ASN A 171 10.60 18.05 11.00
C ASN A 171 10.10 17.19 12.18
N ALA A 172 8.83 16.79 12.15
CA ALA A 172 8.22 16.03 13.22
C ALA A 172 8.68 14.57 13.15
N ILE A 173 9.14 14.03 14.29
CA ILE A 173 9.58 12.64 14.40
C ILE A 173 8.50 11.85 15.11
N TYR A 174 8.15 10.69 14.57
CA TYR A 174 7.07 9.87 15.10
C TYR A 174 7.26 8.39 14.81
N SER A 175 6.63 7.59 15.66
CA SER A 175 6.43 6.16 15.46
C SER A 175 4.94 5.85 15.62
N ILE A 176 4.34 5.14 14.67
CA ILE A 176 2.94 4.70 14.73
C ILE A 176 2.92 3.18 14.65
N GLU A 177 2.55 2.53 15.73
CA GLU A 177 2.29 1.09 15.74
C GLU A 177 0.86 0.83 15.25
N ILE A 178 0.74 -0.04 14.26
CA ILE A 178 -0.53 -0.46 13.69
C ILE A 178 -0.82 -1.88 14.16
N LEU A 179 -1.91 -2.04 14.91
CA LEU A 179 -2.40 -3.35 15.33
C LEU A 179 -3.52 -3.80 14.39
N TYR A 180 -3.40 -4.98 13.82
CA TYR A 180 -4.38 -5.51 12.87
C TYR A 180 -4.54 -7.03 12.97
N LYS A 181 -5.64 -7.54 12.41
CA LYS A 181 -5.96 -8.97 12.39
C LYS A 181 -6.23 -9.47 10.99
N ASP A 182 -6.01 -10.76 10.77
CA ASP A 182 -6.43 -11.47 9.56
C ASP A 182 -7.86 -12.05 9.68
N LYS A 183 -8.31 -12.80 8.67
CA LYS A 183 -9.63 -13.46 8.63
C LYS A 183 -9.82 -14.54 9.70
N ILE A 184 -8.75 -15.11 10.24
CA ILE A 184 -8.79 -16.16 11.26
C ILE A 184 -8.47 -15.62 12.66
N ASN A 185 -8.44 -14.29 12.81
CA ASN A 185 -8.15 -13.56 14.04
C ASN A 185 -6.71 -13.66 14.56
N THR A 186 -5.73 -14.05 13.72
CA THR A 186 -4.31 -13.89 14.06
C THR A 186 -3.99 -12.40 14.16
N GLN A 187 -3.32 -11.99 15.24
CA GLN A 187 -2.99 -10.59 15.46
C GLN A 187 -1.57 -10.28 15.00
N TYR A 188 -1.39 -9.08 14.45
CA TYR A 188 -0.12 -8.59 13.95
C TYR A 188 0.10 -7.14 14.38
N SER A 189 1.37 -6.80 14.59
CA SER A 189 1.85 -5.43 14.78
C SER A 189 2.84 -5.07 13.67
N ILE A 190 2.75 -3.85 13.18
CA ILE A 190 3.72 -3.27 12.26
C ILE A 190 3.94 -1.80 12.63
N THR A 191 5.17 -1.33 12.55
CA THR A 191 5.53 0.03 12.98
C THR A 191 5.88 0.89 11.78
N ILE A 192 5.24 2.05 11.68
CA ILE A 192 5.65 3.14 10.80
C ILE A 192 6.60 4.04 11.57
N ILE A 193 7.81 4.25 11.06
CA ILE A 193 8.76 5.23 11.59
C ILE A 193 8.85 6.36 10.57
N GLY A 194 8.76 7.61 11.03
CA GLY A 194 8.80 8.74 10.11
C GLY A 194 9.42 10.01 10.65
N GLU A 195 9.95 10.80 9.72
CA GLU A 195 10.35 12.20 9.89
C GLU A 195 9.64 13.03 8.81
N GLY A 196 8.62 13.78 9.20
CA GLY A 196 7.73 14.47 8.27
C GLY A 196 7.09 13.52 7.27
N ALA A 197 7.32 13.75 5.98
CA ALA A 197 6.81 12.90 4.88
C ALA A 197 7.70 11.69 4.55
N ASN A 198 8.90 11.61 5.14
CA ASN A 198 9.76 10.44 4.96
C ASN A 198 9.28 9.36 5.92
N VAL A 199 8.80 8.24 5.38
CA VAL A 199 8.24 7.14 6.16
C VAL A 199 8.87 5.81 5.76
N THR A 200 9.09 4.96 6.75
CA THR A 200 9.50 3.57 6.58
C THR A 200 8.55 2.67 7.36
N LEU A 201 8.41 1.43 6.91
CA LEU A 201 7.56 0.43 7.53
C LEU A 201 8.44 -0.72 7.98
N SER A 202 8.28 -1.17 9.22
CA SER A 202 8.97 -2.36 9.74
C SER A 202 8.41 -3.64 9.12
N GLU A 203 9.10 -4.76 9.35
CA GLU A 203 8.50 -6.06 9.10
C GLU A 203 7.33 -6.30 10.08
N PRO A 204 6.26 -6.99 9.65
CA PRO A 204 5.15 -7.36 10.51
C PRO A 204 5.54 -8.46 11.50
N THR A 205 5.16 -8.27 12.76
CA THR A 205 5.38 -9.22 13.86
C THR A 205 4.04 -9.80 14.31
N GLU A 206 3.94 -11.12 14.44
CA GLU A 206 2.76 -11.78 15.04
C GLU A 206 2.77 -11.52 16.56
N ILE A 207 1.62 -11.16 17.12
CA ILE A 207 1.45 -10.86 18.55
C ILE A 207 0.37 -11.78 19.14
N GLU A 208 0.56 -12.17 20.41
CA GLU A 208 -0.33 -13.08 21.15
C GLU A 208 -1.59 -12.37 21.68
#